data_AF-A0A947AA42-F1
#
_entry.id   AF-A0A947AA42-F1
#
_cell.length_a   1.000
_cell.length_b   1.000
_cell.length_c   1.000
_cell.angle_alpha   90.00
_cell.angle_beta   90.00
_cell.angle_gamma   90.00
#
_symmetry.space_group_name_H-M   'P 1'
#
loop_
_entity.id
_entity.type
_entity.pdbx_description
1 polymer ?
#
loop_
_entity_poly.entity_id
_entity_poly.type
_entity_poly.pdbx_seq_one_letter_code
_entity_poly.pdbx_strand_id
1 'polypeptide(L)'
;MTTIDKNMALTGQPPKALAPKQRLATLIGFSGLIILLLASFGIQFPNKGLWLTLSLLAIFAGVTWFTVLSYQQKSKGIKNDGVWFKSVSSMGFWGWMAGIAITGFYIVLYFFPQYLGLVKEGANTGVIALFDPLSRLLSGNPASQWFVYGTMYTVAILAFGIKFIWKYRHNRYEIIRTISVMFFQAAFAFIIPEIMARLNGSLPYYDLKNIWPLNYNNFERYRINGFISSGDIGLALLIFGILSVFVISPILT
;
A
#
# COMPACT_ATOMS: atom_id res chain seq x y z
N MET A 1 1.89 40.58 -17.78
CA MET A 1 1.52 41.37 -16.58
C MET A 1 2.10 40.70 -15.37
N THR A 2 3.12 41.31 -14.77
CA THR A 2 3.75 40.89 -13.52
C THR A 2 2.76 41.12 -12.38
N THR A 3 2.14 40.05 -11.88
CA THR A 3 1.37 40.11 -10.64
C THR A 3 2.34 40.34 -9.49
N ILE A 4 2.33 41.56 -8.96
CA ILE A 4 3.09 41.93 -7.77
C ILE A 4 2.51 41.14 -6.58
N ASP A 5 3.29 40.21 -6.03
CA ASP A 5 2.93 39.50 -4.81
C ASP A 5 2.92 40.50 -3.63
N LYS A 6 1.73 40.80 -3.11
CA LYS A 6 1.52 41.74 -1.99
C LYS A 6 1.88 41.16 -0.60
N ASN A 7 2.54 40.00 -0.56
CA ASN A 7 2.84 39.34 0.71
C ASN A 7 4.28 39.64 1.16
N MET A 8 4.41 40.48 2.19
CA MET A 8 5.69 40.83 2.82
C MET A 8 6.08 39.87 3.96
N ALA A 9 5.33 38.79 4.17
CA ALA A 9 5.64 37.82 5.22
C ALA A 9 6.93 37.03 4.89
N LEU A 10 7.94 37.20 5.74
CA LEU A 10 9.20 36.44 5.68
C LEU A 10 9.02 34.93 5.92
N THR A 11 7.88 34.51 6.48
CA THR A 11 7.66 33.17 7.03
C THR A 11 6.55 32.37 6.36
N GLY A 12 5.82 32.93 5.39
CA GLY A 12 4.69 32.24 4.77
C GLY A 12 4.38 32.72 3.36
N GLN A 13 4.65 31.87 2.37
CA GLN A 13 4.13 32.10 1.02
C GLN A 13 2.60 31.97 1.05
N PRO A 14 1.86 32.86 0.37
CA PRO A 14 0.41 32.73 0.27
C PRO A 14 0.06 31.40 -0.43
N PRO A 15 -1.11 30.79 -0.16
CA PRO A 15 -1.52 29.56 -0.81
C PRO A 15 -1.55 29.77 -2.33
N LYS A 16 -0.50 29.28 -3.00
CA LYS A 16 -0.29 29.49 -4.42
C LYS A 16 -1.39 28.76 -5.18
N ALA A 17 -2.22 29.50 -5.90
CA ALA A 17 -3.24 28.93 -6.75
C ALA A 17 -2.60 27.93 -7.73
N LEU A 18 -3.22 26.75 -7.88
CA LEU A 18 -2.73 25.71 -8.78
C LEU A 18 -2.67 26.25 -10.20
N ALA A 19 -1.53 26.06 -10.87
CA ALA A 19 -1.38 26.40 -12.27
C ALA A 19 -2.38 25.60 -13.13
N PRO A 20 -2.84 26.12 -14.28
CA PRO A 20 -3.83 25.43 -15.12
C PRO A 20 -3.43 23.99 -15.48
N LYS A 21 -2.14 23.75 -15.77
CA LYS A 21 -1.60 22.42 -16.06
C LYS A 21 -1.65 21.48 -14.83
N GLN A 22 -1.44 22.01 -13.62
CA GLN A 22 -1.55 21.23 -12.39
C GLN A 22 -3.01 20.86 -12.09
N ARG A 23 -3.97 21.77 -12.35
CA ARG A 23 -5.40 21.46 -12.23
C ARG A 23 -5.81 20.33 -13.17
N LEU A 24 -5.33 20.37 -14.42
CA LEU A 24 -5.59 19.32 -15.40
C LEU A 24 -4.99 17.97 -14.97
N ALA A 25 -3.77 17.98 -14.41
CA ALA A 25 -3.16 16.78 -13.81
C ALA A 25 -4.03 16.19 -12.68
N THR A 26 -4.54 17.07 -11.81
CA THR A 26 -5.42 16.68 -10.71
C THR A 26 -6.74 16.10 -11.24
N LEU A 27 -7.35 16.71 -12.26
CA LEU A 27 -8.58 16.20 -12.88
C LEU A 27 -8.39 14.80 -13.48
N ILE A 28 -7.26 14.53 -14.15
CA ILE A 28 -6.95 13.18 -14.67
C ILE A 28 -6.82 12.16 -13.53
N GLY A 29 -6.12 12.52 -12.45
CA GLY A 29 -6.02 11.63 -11.29
C GLY A 29 -7.38 11.37 -10.62
N PHE A 30 -8.20 12.41 -10.47
CA PHE A 30 -9.54 12.31 -9.90
C PHE A 30 -10.50 11.53 -10.79
N SER A 31 -10.41 11.63 -12.12
CA SER A 31 -11.24 10.82 -13.01
C SER A 31 -10.99 9.33 -12.84
N GLY A 32 -9.74 8.92 -12.61
CA GLY A 32 -9.42 7.52 -12.28
C GLY A 32 -10.03 7.09 -10.94
N LEU A 33 -9.93 7.93 -9.90
CA LEU A 33 -10.57 7.66 -8.61
C LEU A 33 -12.10 7.59 -8.70
N ILE A 34 -12.73 8.45 -9.50
CA ILE A 34 -14.18 8.45 -9.73
C ILE A 34 -14.61 7.13 -10.36
N ILE A 35 -13.86 6.59 -11.32
CA ILE A 35 -14.19 5.29 -11.93
C ILE A 35 -14.20 4.17 -10.87
N LEU A 36 -13.23 4.15 -9.96
CA LEU A 36 -13.20 3.17 -8.85
C LEU A 36 -14.35 3.37 -7.87
N LEU A 37 -14.68 4.63 -7.57
CA LEU A 37 -15.78 4.98 -6.67
C LEU A 37 -17.14 4.59 -7.26
N LEU A 38 -17.36 4.84 -8.55
CA LEU A 38 -18.55 4.39 -9.28
C LEU A 38 -18.67 2.86 -9.30
N ALA A 39 -17.55 2.15 -9.46
CA ALA A 39 -17.52 0.70 -9.33
C ALA A 39 -17.92 0.24 -7.92
N SER A 40 -17.61 1.04 -6.87
CA SER A 40 -18.02 0.74 -5.49
C SER A 40 -19.51 0.90 -5.24
N PHE A 41 -20.19 1.72 -6.03
CA PHE A 41 -21.66 1.84 -5.98
C PHE A 41 -22.38 0.80 -6.86
N GLY A 42 -21.65 -0.18 -7.39
CA GLY A 42 -22.23 -1.29 -8.16
C GLY A 42 -22.51 -0.97 -9.62
N ILE A 43 -22.00 0.14 -10.16
CA ILE A 43 -22.13 0.46 -11.59
C ILE A 43 -21.31 -0.53 -12.40
N GLN A 44 -21.97 -1.22 -13.33
CA GLN A 44 -21.33 -2.21 -14.18
C GLN A 44 -20.67 -1.54 -15.39
N PHE A 45 -19.36 -1.76 -15.53
CA PHE A 45 -18.59 -1.24 -16.67
C PHE A 45 -18.48 -2.29 -17.79
N PRO A 46 -18.71 -1.91 -19.06
CA PRO A 46 -18.45 -2.78 -20.20
C PRO A 46 -16.94 -2.99 -20.35
N ASN A 47 -16.49 -4.24 -20.50
CA ASN A 47 -15.06 -4.60 -20.55
C ASN A 47 -14.26 -4.11 -19.31
N LYS A 48 -14.50 -4.79 -18.18
CA LYS A 48 -13.91 -4.49 -16.86
C LYS A 48 -12.39 -4.29 -16.87
N GLY A 49 -11.66 -5.06 -17.70
CA GLY A 49 -10.21 -4.96 -17.80
C GLY A 49 -9.71 -3.62 -18.35
N LEU A 50 -10.38 -3.08 -19.38
CA LEU A 50 -10.00 -1.78 -19.96
C LEU A 50 -10.27 -0.62 -19.01
N TRP A 51 -11.41 -0.62 -18.32
CA TRP A 51 -11.72 0.43 -17.34
C TRP A 51 -10.82 0.38 -16.13
N LEU A 52 -10.42 -0.81 -15.69
CA LEU A 52 -9.45 -0.97 -14.62
C LEU A 52 -8.09 -0.38 -15.02
N THR A 53 -7.55 -0.77 -16.17
CA THR A 53 -6.24 -0.29 -16.63
C THR A 53 -6.26 1.22 -16.86
N LEU A 54 -7.33 1.75 -17.46
CA LEU A 54 -7.51 3.19 -17.66
C LEU A 54 -7.55 3.94 -16.32
N SER A 55 -8.29 3.42 -15.34
CA SER A 55 -8.37 4.00 -14.00
C SER A 55 -7.00 4.05 -13.30
N LEU A 56 -6.29 2.91 -13.25
CA LEU A 56 -4.98 2.82 -12.61
C LEU A 56 -3.94 3.71 -13.32
N LEU A 57 -3.94 3.73 -14.65
CA LEU A 57 -3.08 4.60 -15.45
C LEU A 57 -3.41 6.07 -15.25
N ALA A 58 -4.69 6.45 -15.17
CA ALA A 58 -5.10 7.83 -14.95
C ALA A 58 -4.64 8.33 -13.56
N ILE A 59 -4.77 7.50 -12.51
CA ILE A 59 -4.26 7.82 -11.17
C ILE A 59 -2.74 7.97 -11.20
N PHE A 60 -2.03 6.99 -11.77
CA PHE A 60 -0.58 6.99 -11.83
C PHE A 60 -0.02 8.15 -12.66
N ALA A 61 -0.55 8.37 -13.86
CA ALA A 61 -0.18 9.47 -14.75
C ALA A 61 -0.53 10.84 -14.14
N GLY A 62 -1.70 10.97 -13.51
CA GLY A 62 -2.11 12.21 -12.84
C GLY A 62 -1.15 12.61 -11.71
N VAL A 63 -0.77 11.66 -10.85
CA VAL A 63 0.16 11.91 -9.74
C VAL A 63 1.58 12.22 -10.22
N THR A 64 2.08 11.46 -11.20
CA THR A 64 3.42 11.66 -11.77
C THR A 64 3.50 12.98 -12.55
N TRP A 65 2.50 13.30 -13.37
CA TRP A 65 2.43 14.57 -14.09
C TRP A 65 2.33 15.76 -13.13
N PHE A 66 1.49 15.67 -12.10
CA PHE A 66 1.40 16.69 -11.05
C PHE A 66 2.73 16.91 -10.33
N THR A 67 3.45 15.82 -10.06
CA THR A 67 4.78 15.84 -9.44
C THR A 67 5.78 16.58 -10.34
N VAL A 68 5.87 16.20 -11.61
CA VAL A 68 6.81 16.82 -12.55
C VAL A 68 6.57 18.32 -12.60
N LEU A 69 5.32 18.75 -12.80
CA LEU A 69 4.94 20.16 -12.82
C LEU A 69 5.27 20.90 -11.52
N SER A 70 5.16 20.24 -10.38
CA SER A 70 5.37 20.85 -9.06
C SER A 70 6.84 21.01 -8.68
N TYR A 71 7.73 20.18 -9.22
CA TYR A 71 9.14 20.12 -8.82
C TYR A 71 10.12 20.45 -9.95
N GLN A 72 9.70 20.49 -11.22
CA GLN A 72 10.57 20.78 -12.38
C GLN A 72 11.24 22.16 -12.30
N GLN A 73 10.52 23.17 -11.80
CA GLN A 73 11.00 24.56 -11.73
C GLN A 73 11.62 24.91 -10.36
N LYS A 74 11.82 23.92 -9.48
CA LYS A 74 12.44 24.17 -8.18
C LYS A 74 13.95 24.12 -8.30
N SER A 75 14.62 25.08 -7.63
CA SER A 75 16.08 25.09 -7.57
C SER A 75 16.61 23.87 -6.81
N LYS A 76 17.85 23.50 -7.12
CA LYS A 76 18.54 22.39 -6.46
C LYS A 76 18.59 22.60 -4.93
N GLY A 77 18.44 21.53 -4.16
CA GLY A 77 18.53 21.52 -2.68
C GLY A 77 17.28 21.00 -1.97
N ILE A 78 17.43 20.62 -0.70
CA ILE A 78 16.32 20.20 0.16
C ILE A 78 15.63 21.45 0.69
N LYS A 79 14.46 21.80 0.13
CA LYS A 79 13.65 22.92 0.59
C LYS A 79 12.46 22.46 1.41
N ASN A 80 12.15 23.23 2.44
CA ASN A 80 10.91 23.07 3.20
C ASN A 80 9.77 23.74 2.41
N ASP A 81 8.90 22.92 1.82
CA ASP A 81 7.74 23.38 1.05
C ASP A 81 6.55 23.78 1.94
N GLY A 82 6.78 24.01 3.23
CA GLY A 82 5.74 24.36 4.20
C GLY A 82 4.62 23.32 4.27
N VAL A 83 4.96 22.03 4.08
CA VAL A 83 3.96 20.94 3.96
C VAL A 83 3.06 20.90 5.19
N TRP A 84 3.64 21.11 6.38
CA TRP A 84 2.92 21.15 7.65
C TRP A 84 1.88 22.27 7.77
N PHE A 85 2.03 23.36 7.00
CA PHE A 85 1.08 24.48 6.98
C PHE A 85 -0.07 24.28 5.98
N LYS A 86 -0.04 23.21 5.19
CA LYS A 86 -1.12 22.89 4.24
C LYS A 86 -2.30 22.29 4.99
N SER A 87 -3.52 22.67 4.61
CA SER A 87 -4.77 22.21 5.25
C SER A 87 -4.91 20.68 5.36
N VAL A 88 -4.31 19.93 4.43
CA VAL A 88 -4.28 18.46 4.45
C VAL A 88 -3.41 17.90 5.58
N SER A 89 -2.33 18.60 5.95
CA SER A 89 -1.36 18.17 6.96
C SER A 89 -1.50 18.89 8.30
N SER A 90 -2.17 20.05 8.34
CA SER A 90 -2.35 20.88 9.53
C SER A 90 -3.63 20.56 10.30
N MET A 91 -4.14 19.33 10.23
CA MET A 91 -5.45 18.93 10.78
C MET A 91 -6.63 19.80 10.27
N GLY A 92 -6.53 20.39 9.09
CA GLY A 92 -7.62 21.16 8.48
C GLY A 92 -8.74 20.26 7.97
N PHE A 93 -9.83 20.86 7.48
CA PHE A 93 -11.02 20.17 6.97
C PHE A 93 -10.69 19.00 6.03
N TRP A 94 -9.82 19.24 5.04
CA TRP A 94 -9.40 18.21 4.09
C TRP A 94 -8.58 17.08 4.72
N GLY A 95 -7.83 17.36 5.78
CA GLY A 95 -7.10 16.33 6.55
C GLY A 95 -8.06 15.42 7.34
N TRP A 96 -9.05 16.00 8.02
CA TRP A 96 -10.09 15.22 8.71
C TRP A 96 -10.91 14.37 7.75
N MET A 97 -11.34 14.94 6.62
CA MET A 97 -12.10 14.19 5.63
C MET A 97 -11.29 13.02 5.05
N ALA A 98 -10.00 13.22 4.75
CA ALA A 98 -9.12 12.15 4.31
C ALA A 98 -8.93 11.07 5.39
N GLY A 99 -8.75 11.47 6.65
CA GLY A 99 -8.63 10.56 7.80
C GLY A 99 -9.87 9.69 7.96
N ILE A 100 -11.06 10.29 8.01
CA ILE A 100 -12.34 9.57 8.12
C ILE A 100 -12.54 8.64 6.92
N ALA A 101 -12.22 9.10 5.70
CA ALA A 101 -12.35 8.27 4.50
C ALA A 101 -11.44 7.04 4.53
N ILE A 102 -10.18 7.19 4.94
CA ILE A 102 -9.24 6.07 5.04
C ILE A 102 -9.67 5.11 6.15
N THR A 103 -9.99 5.61 7.34
CA THR A 103 -10.46 4.76 8.45
C THR A 103 -11.74 4.01 8.08
N GLY A 104 -12.71 4.69 7.46
CA GLY A 104 -13.94 4.07 6.96
C GLY A 104 -13.66 3.00 5.92
N PHE A 105 -12.76 3.27 4.97
CA PHE A 105 -12.32 2.28 3.98
C PHE A 105 -11.71 1.03 4.64
N TYR A 106 -10.85 1.18 5.64
CA TYR A 106 -10.27 0.05 6.37
C TYR A 106 -11.30 -0.74 7.17
N ILE A 107 -12.27 -0.07 7.80
CA ILE A 107 -13.37 -0.75 8.51
C ILE A 107 -14.16 -1.61 7.53
N VAL A 108 -14.55 -1.05 6.37
CA VAL A 108 -15.28 -1.80 5.34
C VAL A 108 -14.44 -2.96 4.81
N LEU A 109 -13.15 -2.74 4.55
CA LEU A 109 -12.25 -3.78 4.06
C LEU A 109 -12.09 -4.96 5.03
N TYR A 110 -11.97 -4.71 6.33
CA TYR A 110 -11.78 -5.78 7.31
C TYR A 110 -13.10 -6.43 7.75
N PHE A 111 -14.12 -5.64 8.05
CA PHE A 111 -15.34 -6.11 8.71
C PHE A 111 -16.49 -6.34 7.74
N PHE A 112 -16.55 -5.59 6.63
CA PHE A 112 -17.66 -5.67 5.67
C PHE A 112 -17.20 -5.80 4.19
N PRO A 113 -16.44 -6.86 3.84
CA PRO A 113 -16.03 -7.17 2.46
C PRO A 113 -17.14 -7.07 1.41
N GLN A 114 -18.36 -7.41 1.86
CA GLN A 114 -19.56 -7.52 1.04
C GLN A 114 -19.93 -6.19 0.39
N TYR A 115 -19.69 -5.05 1.04
CA TYR A 115 -19.94 -3.72 0.46
C TYR A 115 -18.94 -3.34 -0.65
N LEU A 116 -17.76 -3.96 -0.66
CA LEU A 116 -16.80 -3.84 -1.78
C LEU A 116 -17.15 -4.80 -2.94
N GLY A 117 -18.16 -5.66 -2.72
CA GLY A 117 -18.70 -6.61 -3.68
C GLY A 117 -18.07 -8.01 -3.62
N LEU A 118 -17.50 -8.39 -2.46
CA LEU A 118 -16.99 -9.74 -2.23
C LEU A 118 -18.18 -10.69 -2.04
N VAL A 119 -18.37 -11.61 -3.00
CA VAL A 119 -19.41 -12.65 -2.92
C VAL A 119 -18.70 -13.98 -2.66
N LYS A 120 -18.92 -14.58 -1.48
CA LYS A 120 -18.23 -15.83 -1.07
C LYS A 120 -18.59 -17.03 -1.95
N GLU A 121 -19.80 -17.04 -2.53
CA GLU A 121 -20.30 -18.11 -3.39
C GLU A 121 -20.92 -17.52 -4.67
N GLY A 122 -20.10 -16.94 -5.54
CA GLY A 122 -20.58 -16.40 -6.81
C GLY A 122 -19.58 -15.50 -7.53
N ALA A 123 -20.05 -14.85 -8.60
CA ALA A 123 -19.26 -13.81 -9.26
C ALA A 123 -19.16 -12.58 -8.37
N ASN A 124 -17.95 -12.04 -8.23
CA ASN A 124 -17.74 -10.79 -7.52
C ASN A 124 -18.56 -9.67 -8.16
N THR A 125 -19.05 -8.76 -7.32
CA THR A 125 -19.77 -7.56 -7.73
C THR A 125 -18.95 -6.32 -7.36
N GLY A 126 -19.41 -5.13 -7.75
CA GLY A 126 -18.79 -3.86 -7.35
C GLY A 126 -17.31 -3.66 -7.77
N VAL A 127 -16.50 -3.10 -6.87
CA VAL A 127 -15.07 -2.81 -7.11
C VAL A 127 -14.31 -4.09 -7.33
N ILE A 128 -14.54 -5.13 -6.52
CA ILE A 128 -13.77 -6.37 -6.60
C ILE A 128 -13.96 -7.03 -7.97
N ALA A 129 -15.17 -6.96 -8.54
CA ALA A 129 -15.44 -7.43 -9.89
C ALA A 129 -14.59 -6.74 -10.96
N LEU A 130 -14.30 -5.44 -10.79
CA LEU A 130 -13.47 -4.67 -11.72
C LEU A 130 -12.02 -5.20 -11.74
N PHE A 131 -11.54 -5.75 -10.62
CA PHE A 131 -10.19 -6.31 -10.48
C PHE A 131 -10.11 -7.80 -10.86
N ASP A 132 -11.23 -8.50 -11.09
CA ASP A 132 -11.25 -9.92 -11.48
C ASP A 132 -10.36 -10.25 -12.70
N PRO A 133 -10.36 -9.48 -13.81
CA PRO A 133 -9.54 -9.81 -14.97
C PRO A 133 -8.04 -9.77 -14.65
N LEU A 134 -7.62 -8.83 -13.82
CA LEU A 134 -6.22 -8.64 -13.43
C LEU A 134 -5.81 -9.74 -12.42
N SER A 135 -6.68 -10.09 -11.48
CA SER A 135 -6.41 -11.17 -10.51
C SER A 135 -6.34 -12.55 -11.17
N ARG A 136 -7.26 -12.85 -12.10
CA ARG A 136 -7.23 -14.11 -12.86
C ARG A 136 -5.96 -14.25 -13.71
N LEU A 137 -5.45 -13.15 -14.26
CA LEU A 137 -4.22 -13.16 -15.05
C LEU A 137 -2.97 -13.43 -14.20
N LEU A 138 -2.90 -12.91 -12.97
CA LEU A 138 -1.73 -13.03 -12.09
C LEU A 138 -1.77 -14.26 -11.19
N SER A 139 -2.93 -14.59 -10.63
CA SER A 139 -3.09 -15.60 -9.58
C SER A 139 -3.98 -16.76 -9.99
N GLY A 140 -4.63 -16.71 -11.16
CA GLY A 140 -5.58 -17.74 -11.64
C GLY A 140 -6.93 -17.77 -10.90
N ASN A 141 -7.05 -17.06 -9.78
CA ASN A 141 -8.21 -17.03 -8.89
C ASN A 141 -9.03 -15.73 -9.06
N PRO A 142 -10.32 -15.71 -8.66
CA PRO A 142 -11.11 -14.47 -8.59
C PRO A 142 -10.49 -13.46 -7.62
N ALA A 143 -10.72 -12.16 -7.86
CA ALA A 143 -10.13 -11.12 -7.03
C ALA A 143 -10.67 -11.18 -5.60
N SER A 144 -9.79 -11.00 -4.63
CA SER A 144 -10.14 -10.83 -3.22
C SER A 144 -10.03 -9.37 -2.81
N GLN A 145 -10.63 -8.99 -1.68
CA GLN A 145 -10.45 -7.67 -1.09
C GLN A 145 -8.96 -7.32 -0.85
N TRP A 146 -8.15 -8.33 -0.49
CA TRP A 146 -6.72 -8.19 -0.27
C TRP A 146 -5.97 -7.94 -1.57
N PHE A 147 -6.44 -8.53 -2.67
CA PHE A 147 -5.88 -8.31 -3.99
C PHE A 147 -6.13 -6.87 -4.48
N VAL A 148 -7.36 -6.36 -4.29
CA VAL A 148 -7.70 -4.97 -4.60
C VAL A 148 -6.82 -4.01 -3.81
N TYR A 149 -6.75 -4.22 -2.48
CA TYR A 149 -5.91 -3.42 -1.60
C TYR A 149 -4.44 -3.47 -2.00
N GLY A 150 -3.89 -4.66 -2.24
CA GLY A 150 -2.51 -4.85 -2.68
C GLY A 150 -2.21 -4.11 -3.98
N THR A 151 -3.08 -4.24 -4.98
CA THR A 151 -2.92 -3.56 -6.29
C THR A 151 -2.93 -2.04 -6.14
N MET A 152 -3.90 -1.49 -5.39
CA MET A 152 -3.96 -0.06 -5.12
C MET A 152 -2.74 0.43 -4.35
N TYR A 153 -2.27 -0.35 -3.38
CA TYR A 153 -1.09 -0.04 -2.59
C TYR A 153 0.18 -0.03 -3.44
N THR A 154 0.36 -1.00 -4.36
CA THR A 154 1.49 -1.01 -5.30
C THR A 154 1.49 0.24 -6.19
N VAL A 155 0.35 0.62 -6.76
CA VAL A 155 0.24 1.83 -7.58
C VAL A 155 0.58 3.08 -6.76
N ALA A 156 0.12 3.16 -5.51
CA ALA A 156 0.43 4.27 -4.61
C ALA A 156 1.93 4.34 -4.29
N ILE A 157 2.57 3.22 -3.95
CA ILE A 157 4.01 3.16 -3.67
C ILE A 157 4.82 3.60 -4.90
N LEU A 158 4.46 3.13 -6.09
CA LEU A 158 5.17 3.50 -7.32
C LEU A 158 5.01 4.99 -7.63
N ALA A 159 3.77 5.51 -7.58
CA ALA A 159 3.49 6.91 -7.86
C ALA A 159 4.16 7.87 -6.87
N PHE A 160 4.05 7.58 -5.56
CA PHE A 160 4.71 8.39 -4.54
C PHE A 160 6.23 8.18 -4.51
N GLY A 161 6.71 6.98 -4.83
CA GLY A 161 8.14 6.69 -5.01
C GLY A 161 8.76 7.56 -6.09
N ILE A 162 8.14 7.63 -7.28
CA ILE A 162 8.56 8.53 -8.35
C ILE A 162 8.53 10.00 -7.89
N LYS A 163 7.51 10.39 -7.12
CA LYS A 163 7.44 11.73 -6.53
C LYS A 163 8.64 12.05 -5.64
N PHE A 164 9.01 11.12 -4.75
CA PHE A 164 10.16 11.31 -3.86
C PHE A 164 11.48 11.32 -4.63
N ILE A 165 11.68 10.41 -5.59
CA ILE A 165 12.88 10.39 -6.44
C ILE A 165 13.01 11.70 -7.22
N TRP A 166 11.91 12.20 -7.81
CA TRP A 166 11.93 13.44 -8.58
C TRP A 166 12.15 14.67 -7.69
N LYS A 167 11.53 14.71 -6.50
CA LYS A 167 11.72 15.79 -5.51
C LYS A 167 13.16 15.87 -5.01
N TYR A 168 13.79 14.71 -4.77
CA TYR A 168 15.15 14.62 -4.20
C TYR A 168 16.21 14.22 -5.24
N ARG A 169 15.95 14.47 -6.54
CA ARG A 169 16.82 14.08 -7.68
C ARG A 169 18.28 14.54 -7.61
N HIS A 170 18.60 15.47 -6.71
CA HIS A 170 19.94 16.02 -6.51
C HIS A 170 20.70 15.37 -5.34
N ASN A 171 20.06 14.51 -4.54
CA ASN A 171 20.68 13.80 -3.42
C ASN A 171 20.65 12.28 -3.67
N ARG A 172 21.83 11.68 -3.86
CA ARG A 172 21.97 10.23 -4.12
C ARG A 172 21.44 9.38 -2.96
N TYR A 173 21.64 9.81 -1.72
CA TYR A 173 21.21 9.07 -0.53
C TYR A 173 19.68 8.90 -0.49
N GLU A 174 18.94 10.00 -0.70
CA GLU A 174 17.47 9.96 -0.68
C GLU A 174 16.87 9.14 -1.83
N ILE A 175 17.52 9.15 -2.99
CA ILE A 175 17.12 8.31 -4.13
C ILE A 175 17.27 6.83 -3.78
N ILE A 176 18.44 6.42 -3.27
CA ILE A 176 18.73 5.02 -2.90
C ILE A 176 17.79 4.55 -1.79
N ARG A 177 17.56 5.38 -0.78
CA ARG A 177 16.61 5.11 0.30
C ARG A 177 15.20 4.88 -0.25
N THR A 178 14.74 5.74 -1.15
CA THR A 178 13.40 5.63 -1.74
C THR A 178 13.28 4.36 -2.57
N ILE A 179 14.27 4.05 -3.41
CA ILE A 179 14.30 2.82 -4.21
C ILE A 179 14.27 1.57 -3.32
N SER A 180 15.06 1.56 -2.24
CA SER A 180 15.06 0.47 -1.27
C SER A 180 13.68 0.26 -0.64
N VAL A 181 13.04 1.33 -0.14
CA VAL A 181 11.70 1.25 0.43
C VAL A 181 10.67 0.77 -0.60
N MET A 182 10.71 1.27 -1.83
CA MET A 182 9.81 0.81 -2.89
C MET A 182 10.00 -0.67 -3.20
N PHE A 183 11.25 -1.13 -3.29
CA PHE A 183 11.58 -2.53 -3.54
C PHE A 183 11.05 -3.43 -2.43
N PHE A 184 11.37 -3.15 -1.17
CA PHE A 184 10.94 -3.98 -0.05
C PHE A 184 9.42 -3.93 0.14
N GLN A 185 8.78 -2.77 -0.02
CA GLN A 185 7.33 -2.68 0.13
C GLN A 185 6.58 -3.41 -0.99
N ALA A 186 7.04 -3.32 -2.24
CA ALA A 186 6.45 -4.08 -3.34
C ALA A 186 6.74 -5.59 -3.18
N ALA A 187 7.98 -5.96 -2.89
CA ALA A 187 8.37 -7.35 -2.70
C ALA A 187 7.56 -7.99 -1.57
N PHE A 188 7.51 -7.38 -0.39
CA PHE A 188 6.75 -7.93 0.74
C PHE A 188 5.24 -7.90 0.53
N ALA A 189 4.69 -6.91 -0.18
CA ALA A 189 3.26 -6.87 -0.45
C ALA A 189 2.76 -8.08 -1.27
N PHE A 190 3.61 -8.64 -2.15
CA PHE A 190 3.25 -9.83 -2.94
C PHE A 190 3.80 -11.13 -2.33
N ILE A 191 5.02 -11.10 -1.79
CA ILE A 191 5.69 -12.28 -1.23
C ILE A 191 5.05 -12.72 0.08
N ILE A 192 4.70 -11.81 1.00
CA ILE A 192 4.15 -12.21 2.31
C ILE A 192 2.81 -12.94 2.15
N PRO A 193 1.82 -12.44 1.40
CA PRO A 193 0.56 -13.16 1.21
C PRO A 193 0.73 -14.49 0.48
N GLU A 194 1.62 -14.57 -0.52
CA GLU A 194 1.88 -15.79 -1.28
C GLU A 194 2.57 -16.85 -0.41
N ILE A 195 3.55 -16.45 0.39
CA ILE A 195 4.17 -17.31 1.39
C ILE A 195 3.10 -17.76 2.38
N MET A 196 2.32 -16.85 2.97
CA MET A 196 1.26 -17.22 3.91
C MET A 196 0.24 -18.18 3.28
N ALA A 197 -0.19 -17.97 2.04
CA ALA A 197 -1.12 -18.87 1.36
C ALA A 197 -0.55 -20.28 1.16
N ARG A 198 0.74 -20.39 0.81
CA ARG A 198 1.45 -21.67 0.69
C ARG A 198 1.72 -22.32 2.05
N LEU A 199 1.98 -21.52 3.08
CA LEU A 199 2.25 -22.00 4.43
C LEU A 199 0.96 -22.41 5.17
N ASN A 200 -0.16 -21.74 4.92
CA ASN A 200 -1.46 -21.97 5.59
C ASN A 200 -2.18 -23.25 5.12
N GLY A 201 -1.58 -24.01 4.19
CA GLY A 201 -2.05 -25.34 3.80
C GLY A 201 -1.72 -26.44 4.81
N SER A 202 -0.67 -26.28 5.63
CA SER A 202 -0.21 -27.38 6.50
C SER A 202 0.84 -26.97 7.55
N LEU A 203 0.83 -25.74 8.08
CA LEU A 203 1.81 -25.36 9.12
C LEU A 203 1.16 -25.10 10.48
N PRO A 204 1.57 -25.85 11.53
CA PRO A 204 1.19 -25.54 12.90
C PRO A 204 1.78 -24.17 13.29
N TYR A 205 0.91 -23.31 13.82
CA TYR A 205 1.26 -22.00 14.33
C TYR A 205 2.40 -22.09 15.36
N TYR A 206 3.55 -21.48 15.05
CA TYR A 206 4.69 -21.36 15.95
C TYR A 206 4.87 -19.90 16.35
N ASP A 207 4.66 -19.60 17.63
CA ASP A 207 4.92 -18.27 18.17
C ASP A 207 6.42 -18.10 18.46
N LEU A 208 7.11 -17.41 17.55
CA LEU A 208 8.55 -17.16 17.61
C LEU A 208 9.00 -16.36 18.85
N LYS A 209 8.08 -15.76 19.60
CA LYS A 209 8.38 -14.96 20.80
C LYS A 209 8.32 -15.76 22.10
N ASN A 210 7.62 -16.90 22.08
CA ASN A 210 7.37 -17.72 23.26
C ASN A 210 8.41 -18.85 23.36
N ILE A 211 9.61 -18.48 23.78
CA ILE A 211 10.77 -19.37 24.00
C ILE A 211 10.64 -20.05 25.37
N TRP A 212 11.09 -21.30 25.49
CA TRP A 212 11.18 -22.02 26.76
C TRP A 212 12.10 -21.23 27.74
N PRO A 213 11.73 -20.94 29.00
CA PRO A 213 10.78 -21.65 29.87
C PRO A 213 9.31 -21.21 29.81
N LEU A 214 8.94 -20.18 29.02
CA LEU A 214 7.55 -19.70 28.98
C LEU A 214 6.58 -20.59 28.18
N ASN A 215 7.07 -21.44 27.28
CA ASN A 215 6.22 -22.32 26.45
C ASN A 215 6.60 -23.80 26.60
N TYR A 216 6.09 -24.45 27.64
CA TYR A 216 6.30 -25.87 27.91
C TYR A 216 5.76 -26.79 26.82
N ASN A 217 4.72 -26.35 26.11
CA ASN A 217 4.01 -27.17 25.13
C ASN A 217 4.80 -27.33 23.81
N ASN A 218 5.93 -26.62 23.66
CA ASN A 218 6.72 -26.61 22.41
C ASN A 218 7.37 -27.97 22.09
N PHE A 219 7.66 -28.77 23.11
CA PHE A 219 8.26 -30.10 22.99
C PHE A 219 7.28 -31.25 23.26
N GLU A 220 5.98 -30.97 23.25
CA GLU A 220 4.96 -32.01 23.42
C GLU A 220 4.77 -32.84 22.15
N ARG A 221 4.48 -34.14 22.34
CA ARG A 221 4.39 -35.14 21.26
C ARG A 221 3.44 -34.75 20.14
N TYR A 222 2.34 -34.07 20.44
CA TYR A 222 1.37 -33.57 19.46
C TYR A 222 1.94 -32.48 18.55
N ARG A 223 2.70 -31.52 19.10
CA ARG A 223 3.31 -30.43 18.31
C ARG A 223 4.54 -30.90 17.55
N ILE A 224 5.35 -31.79 18.13
CA ILE A 224 6.47 -32.43 17.43
C ILE A 224 5.97 -33.25 16.23
N ASN A 225 4.91 -34.05 16.41
CA ASN A 225 4.30 -34.78 15.29
C ASN A 225 3.69 -33.82 14.25
N GLY A 226 3.10 -32.71 14.69
CA GLY A 226 2.65 -31.62 13.83
C GLY A 226 3.79 -31.03 12.99
N PHE A 227 4.92 -30.66 13.60
CA PHE A 227 6.10 -30.14 12.91
C PHE A 227 6.74 -31.16 11.96
N ILE A 228 6.84 -32.43 12.35
CA ILE A 228 7.37 -33.50 11.49
C ILE A 228 6.43 -33.79 10.31
N SER A 229 5.11 -33.73 10.52
CA SER A 229 4.11 -33.91 9.46
C SER A 229 4.03 -32.73 8.47
N SER A 230 4.61 -31.58 8.83
CA SER A 230 4.59 -30.34 8.04
C SER A 230 5.79 -30.19 7.09
N GLY A 231 6.56 -31.27 6.88
CA GLY A 231 7.72 -31.30 5.99
C GLY A 231 8.88 -30.41 6.43
N ASP A 232 9.68 -29.97 5.45
CA ASP A 232 10.96 -29.25 5.68
C ASP A 232 10.82 -27.97 6.52
N ILE A 233 9.67 -27.30 6.43
CA ILE A 233 9.43 -26.04 7.16
C ILE A 233 9.08 -26.32 8.64
N GLY A 234 8.33 -27.38 8.92
CA GLY A 234 8.09 -27.80 10.31
C GLY A 234 9.37 -28.32 10.97
N LEU A 235 10.23 -29.00 10.21
CA LEU A 235 11.56 -29.41 10.66
C LEU A 235 12.47 -28.17 10.94
N ALA A 236 12.44 -27.16 10.07
CA ALA A 236 13.16 -25.90 10.29
C ALA A 236 12.68 -25.14 11.54
N LEU A 237 11.37 -25.12 11.82
CA LEU A 237 10.80 -24.54 13.04
C LEU A 237 11.17 -25.32 14.30
N LEU A 238 11.27 -26.66 14.20
CA LEU A 238 11.73 -27.52 15.30
C LEU A 238 13.22 -27.29 15.59
N ILE A 239 14.06 -27.21 14.55
CA ILE A 239 15.48 -26.84 14.68
C ILE A 239 15.63 -25.45 15.29
N PHE A 240 14.83 -24.47 14.84
CA PHE A 240 14.80 -23.14 15.40
C PHE A 240 14.38 -23.15 16.88
N GLY A 241 13.37 -23.95 17.24
CA GLY A 241 12.95 -24.16 18.63
C GLY A 241 14.07 -24.71 19.51
N ILE A 242 14.82 -25.71 19.04
CA ILE A 242 15.99 -26.26 19.77
C ILE A 242 17.12 -25.23 19.87
N LEU A 243 17.49 -24.58 18.76
CA LEU A 243 18.54 -23.55 18.74
C LEU A 243 18.18 -22.36 19.63
N SER A 244 16.89 -22.01 19.72
CA SER A 244 16.45 -20.91 20.57
C SER A 244 16.73 -21.14 22.05
N VAL A 245 16.71 -22.40 22.49
CA VAL A 245 16.97 -22.82 23.87
C VAL A 245 18.47 -22.87 24.15
N PHE A 246 19.25 -23.51 23.28
CA PHE A 246 20.66 -23.80 23.54
C PHE A 246 21.63 -22.70 23.09
N VAL A 247 21.22 -21.83 22.16
CA VAL A 247 22.10 -20.80 21.58
C VAL A 247 21.53 -19.40 21.82
N ILE A 248 20.25 -19.17 21.54
CA ILE A 248 19.67 -17.82 21.62
C ILE A 248 19.47 -17.39 23.09
N SER A 249 18.91 -18.26 23.94
CA SER A 249 18.70 -17.95 25.37
C SER A 249 20.00 -17.64 26.12
N PRO A 250 21.10 -18.40 25.99
CA PRO A 250 22.35 -18.12 26.72
C PRO A 250 23.13 -16.91 26.20
N ILE A 251 22.86 -16.46 24.97
CA ILE A 251 23.51 -15.26 24.39
C ILE A 251 22.74 -13.97 24.77
N LEU A 252 21.43 -14.07 24.98
CA LEU A 252 20.56 -12.94 25.33
C LEU A 252 20.32 -12.77 26.84
N THR A 253 20.73 -13.74 27.67
CA THR A 253 20.69 -13.68 29.14
C THR A 253 22.10 -13.52 29.67
#